data_AF-L0KXH1-F1
#
_entry.id   AF-L0KXH1-F1
#
_cell.length_a   1.000
_cell.length_b   1.000
_cell.length_c   1.000
_cell.angle_alpha   90.00
_cell.angle_beta   90.00
_cell.angle_gamma   90.00
#
_symmetry.space_group_name_H-M   'P 1'
#
loop_
_entity.id
_entity.type
_entity.pdbx_description
1 polymer ?
#
loop_
_entity_poly.entity_id
_entity_poly.type
_entity_poly.pdbx_seq_one_letter_code
_entity_poly.pdbx_strand_id
1 'polypeptide(L)'
;MMTNLRLSVVAIVLCILLFAPLAAAAKNPNPGVLPVNSHAYGMTYGEWSEEWWKWALSIPADRNPVTDTTGDFCAEGQSGKVWFLAGTFGTSETRSCTIPAGKALFFPIINGESSKIQGYGDTEEVLREDATATADAITFVEVIVDGKKLQTELQTEPNLGYRVQSGLFTIWLPPDNVLEIPTEEGVSSIAVADGYWIMLAPLSVGEHTIHIHGEVGSFFVTEVTYELTVVPEGSTK
;
A
#
# COMPACT_ATOMS: atom_id res chain seq x y z
N MET A 1 -13.18 76.86 -41.59
CA MET A 1 -14.31 75.92 -41.64
C MET A 1 -14.35 75.18 -40.31
N MET A 2 -15.53 75.15 -39.68
CA MET A 2 -15.94 74.47 -38.45
C MET A 2 -15.25 73.09 -38.25
N THR A 3 -14.98 72.50 -37.07
CA THR A 3 -15.69 72.47 -35.77
C THR A 3 -14.83 71.72 -34.73
N ASN A 4 -15.05 72.00 -33.45
CA ASN A 4 -14.58 71.26 -32.28
C ASN A 4 -15.09 69.80 -32.24
N LEU A 5 -14.37 68.86 -31.61
CA LEU A 5 -14.94 68.00 -30.56
C LEU A 5 -13.86 67.30 -29.69
N ARG A 6 -14.11 67.31 -28.38
CA ARG A 6 -13.29 66.83 -27.26
C ARG A 6 -13.36 65.31 -27.08
N LEU A 7 -12.35 64.68 -26.46
CA LEU A 7 -12.49 63.54 -25.53
C LEU A 7 -11.13 63.33 -24.83
N SER A 8 -10.88 63.95 -23.68
CA SER A 8 -11.19 63.47 -22.32
C SER A 8 -10.44 62.17 -21.93
N VAL A 9 -9.51 62.36 -21.00
CA VAL A 9 -8.86 61.36 -20.15
C VAL A 9 -9.90 60.41 -19.54
N VAL A 10 -9.72 59.11 -19.73
CA VAL A 10 -10.17 58.10 -18.76
C VAL A 10 -9.01 57.13 -18.56
N ALA A 11 -8.37 57.26 -17.40
CA ALA A 11 -7.40 56.32 -16.90
C ALA A 11 -8.06 54.93 -16.81
N ILE A 12 -7.57 53.97 -17.58
CA ILE A 12 -7.92 52.57 -17.40
C ILE A 12 -7.25 52.14 -16.09
N VAL A 13 -8.03 52.14 -15.02
CA VAL A 13 -7.69 51.42 -13.79
C VAL A 13 -7.65 49.95 -14.16
N LEU A 14 -6.44 49.43 -14.35
CA LEU A 14 -6.19 48.02 -14.55
C LEU A 14 -6.48 47.31 -13.22
N CYS A 15 -7.74 46.96 -12.96
CA CYS A 15 -8.10 46.01 -11.92
C CYS A 15 -7.55 44.65 -12.34
N ILE A 16 -6.29 44.40 -12.00
CA ILE A 16 -5.74 43.05 -11.97
C ILE A 16 -6.49 42.34 -10.84
N LEU A 17 -7.59 41.68 -11.20
CA LEU A 17 -8.16 40.62 -10.38
C LEU A 17 -7.10 39.51 -10.37
N LEU A 18 -6.24 39.56 -9.35
CA LEU A 18 -5.39 38.45 -8.96
C LEU A 18 -6.32 37.28 -8.59
N PHE A 19 -6.72 36.49 -9.59
CA PHE A 19 -7.09 35.11 -9.34
C PHE A 19 -5.81 34.42 -8.90
N ALA A 20 -5.46 34.54 -7.62
CA ALA A 20 -4.60 33.56 -7.00
C ALA A 20 -5.31 32.22 -7.19
N PRO A 21 -4.69 31.22 -7.84
CA PRO A 21 -5.21 29.88 -7.73
C PRO A 21 -5.06 29.54 -6.25
N LEU A 22 -6.16 29.53 -5.51
CA LEU A 22 -6.24 28.77 -4.26
C LEU A 22 -6.13 27.30 -4.70
N ALA A 23 -4.90 26.85 -5.00
CA ALA A 23 -4.58 25.45 -4.88
C ALA A 23 -4.70 25.17 -3.39
N ALA A 24 -5.91 24.82 -2.95
CA ALA A 24 -6.08 24.12 -1.70
C ALA A 24 -5.29 22.82 -1.86
N ALA A 25 -4.04 22.81 -1.39
CA ALA A 25 -3.36 21.56 -1.13
C ALA A 25 -4.28 20.83 -0.14
N ALA A 26 -5.01 19.83 -0.64
CA ALA A 26 -5.89 19.04 0.19
C ALA A 26 -5.08 18.57 1.39
N LYS A 27 -5.53 18.93 2.59
CA LYS A 27 -4.85 18.56 3.82
C LYS A 27 -4.84 17.03 3.88
N ASN A 28 -3.66 16.41 3.98
CA ASN A 28 -3.54 14.95 4.09
C ASN A 28 -4.42 14.47 5.26
N PRO A 29 -5.46 13.66 5.01
CA PRO A 29 -6.39 13.23 6.07
C PRO A 29 -5.73 12.28 7.07
N ASN A 30 -4.62 11.63 6.69
CA ASN A 30 -3.87 10.68 7.50
C ASN A 30 -2.43 11.16 7.71
N PRO A 31 -2.18 12.08 8.68
CA PRO A 31 -0.82 12.45 9.05
C PRO A 31 0.02 11.23 9.40
N GLY A 32 1.22 11.13 8.82
CA GLY A 32 2.11 9.97 8.99
C GLY A 32 1.96 8.91 7.90
N VAL A 33 0.89 8.93 7.10
CA VAL A 33 0.80 8.10 5.89
C VAL A 33 1.26 8.91 4.68
N LEU A 34 2.17 8.35 3.89
CA LEU A 34 2.63 8.98 2.66
C LEU A 34 1.50 8.93 1.62
N PRO A 35 1.26 10.00 0.82
CA PRO A 35 0.18 10.00 -0.17
C PRO A 35 0.29 8.84 -1.17
N VAL A 36 -0.83 8.23 -1.54
CA VAL A 36 -0.88 7.08 -2.48
C VAL A 36 -0.30 7.41 -3.86
N ASN A 37 -0.38 8.67 -4.29
CA ASN A 37 0.17 9.17 -5.54
C ASN A 37 1.62 9.69 -5.42
N SER A 38 2.26 9.51 -4.26
CA SER A 38 3.67 9.85 -4.07
C SER A 38 4.60 8.80 -4.67
N HIS A 39 5.86 9.19 -4.92
CA HIS A 39 6.94 8.28 -5.29
C HIS A 39 7.79 8.00 -4.06
N ALA A 40 7.17 7.41 -3.04
CA ALA A 40 7.80 7.11 -1.76
C ALA A 40 9.06 6.27 -1.99
N TYR A 41 10.20 6.77 -1.51
CA TYR A 41 11.49 6.07 -1.65
C TYR A 41 11.86 5.71 -3.10
N GLY A 42 11.38 6.48 -4.08
CA GLY A 42 11.70 6.31 -5.50
C GLY A 42 10.76 5.40 -6.28
N MET A 43 9.73 4.84 -5.63
CA MET A 43 8.76 3.94 -6.26
C MET A 43 7.33 4.41 -5.96
N THR A 44 6.42 4.14 -6.89
CA THR A 44 4.98 4.29 -6.72
C THR A 44 4.43 3.22 -5.76
N TYR A 45 3.22 3.41 -5.25
CA TYR A 45 2.55 2.40 -4.44
C TYR A 45 2.32 1.08 -5.21
N GLY A 46 2.03 1.16 -6.51
CA GLY A 46 1.89 -0.03 -7.36
C GLY A 46 3.20 -0.81 -7.48
N GLU A 47 4.33 -0.13 -7.64
CA GLU A 47 5.63 -0.80 -7.64
C GLU A 47 6.00 -1.36 -6.25
N TRP A 48 5.62 -0.69 -5.16
CA TRP A 48 5.80 -1.25 -3.82
C TRP A 48 4.93 -2.49 -3.56
N SER A 49 3.71 -2.56 -4.11
CA SER A 49 2.89 -3.77 -4.01
C SER A 49 3.50 -4.94 -4.78
N GLU A 50 4.16 -4.70 -5.90
CA GLU A 50 4.93 -5.73 -6.62
C GLU A 50 6.07 -6.28 -5.75
N GLU A 51 6.87 -5.40 -5.13
CA GLU A 51 7.98 -5.81 -4.28
C GLU A 51 7.50 -6.56 -3.03
N TRP A 52 6.37 -6.14 -2.45
CA TRP A 52 5.75 -6.87 -1.35
C TRP A 52 5.35 -8.28 -1.77
N TRP A 53 4.72 -8.47 -2.93
CA TRP A 53 4.32 -9.80 -3.42
C TRP A 53 5.52 -10.68 -3.75
N LYS A 54 6.57 -10.11 -4.36
CA LYS A 54 7.84 -10.81 -4.59
C LYS A 54 8.46 -11.28 -3.27
N TRP A 55 8.50 -10.41 -2.27
CA TRP A 55 8.98 -10.75 -0.94
C TRP A 55 8.12 -11.86 -0.31
N ALA A 56 6.81 -11.65 -0.19
CA ALA A 56 5.89 -12.55 0.48
C ALA A 56 5.88 -13.96 -0.13
N LEU A 57 5.90 -14.08 -1.46
CA LEU A 57 5.82 -15.38 -2.13
C LEU A 57 7.17 -16.09 -2.32
N SER A 58 8.28 -15.36 -2.22
CA SER A 58 9.62 -15.94 -2.34
C SER A 58 10.11 -16.67 -1.08
N ILE A 59 9.45 -16.45 0.06
CA ILE A 59 9.83 -17.02 1.35
C ILE A 59 9.14 -18.38 1.54
N PRO A 60 9.89 -19.45 1.87
CA PRO A 60 9.34 -20.75 2.25
C PRO A 60 8.31 -20.72 3.39
N ALA A 61 7.32 -21.60 3.30
CA ALA A 61 6.17 -21.65 4.21
C ALA A 61 6.56 -21.86 5.69
N ASP A 62 7.67 -22.54 5.97
CA ASP A 62 8.14 -22.82 7.33
C ASP A 62 8.62 -21.59 8.12
N ARG A 63 8.87 -20.48 7.41
CA ARG A 63 9.32 -19.20 7.97
C ARG A 63 8.65 -17.99 7.31
N ASN A 64 7.50 -18.19 6.68
CA ASN A 64 6.85 -17.14 5.92
C ASN A 64 6.10 -16.15 6.85
N PRO A 65 6.36 -14.83 6.73
CA PRO A 65 5.69 -13.82 7.55
C PRO A 65 4.16 -13.76 7.38
N VAL A 66 3.61 -14.24 6.26
CA VAL A 66 2.15 -14.27 6.02
C VAL A 66 1.47 -15.38 6.83
N THR A 67 2.12 -16.55 6.97
CA THR A 67 1.62 -17.70 7.76
C THR A 67 2.06 -17.69 9.22
N ASP A 68 2.97 -16.77 9.57
CA ASP A 68 3.44 -16.57 10.94
C ASP A 68 2.29 -16.10 11.86
N THR A 69 2.07 -16.76 12.98
CA THR A 69 1.02 -16.39 13.95
C THR A 69 1.56 -15.63 15.16
N THR A 70 2.90 -15.54 15.31
CA THR A 70 3.55 -14.95 16.49
C THR A 70 4.30 -13.66 16.17
N GLY A 71 4.77 -13.50 14.93
CA GLY A 71 5.63 -12.38 14.52
C GLY A 71 7.12 -12.71 14.54
N ASP A 72 7.50 -13.94 14.90
CA ASP A 72 8.90 -14.38 14.96
C ASP A 72 9.65 -14.25 13.63
N PHE A 73 8.93 -14.27 12.51
CA PHE A 73 9.48 -14.15 11.16
C PHE A 73 9.35 -12.76 10.55
N CYS A 74 8.90 -11.75 11.28
CA CYS A 74 8.65 -10.41 10.70
C CYS A 74 9.89 -9.72 10.08
N ALA A 75 11.10 -10.19 10.41
CA ALA A 75 12.37 -9.72 9.85
C ALA A 75 12.88 -10.53 8.65
N GLU A 76 12.21 -11.63 8.29
CA GLU A 76 12.62 -12.51 7.21
C GLU A 76 12.64 -11.75 5.87
N GLY A 77 13.74 -11.85 5.13
CA GLY A 77 13.88 -11.25 3.80
C GLY A 77 13.81 -9.72 3.73
N GLN A 78 13.88 -9.01 4.86
CA GLN A 78 13.76 -7.54 4.88
C GLN A 78 15.06 -6.84 4.47
N SER A 79 14.94 -5.73 3.73
CA SER A 79 16.10 -4.91 3.35
C SER A 79 15.72 -3.47 2.98
N GLY A 80 16.71 -2.58 2.84
CA GLY A 80 16.47 -1.23 2.34
C GLY A 80 15.79 -0.29 3.36
N LYS A 81 15.07 0.72 2.85
CA LYS A 81 14.45 1.78 3.67
C LYS A 81 12.98 1.52 4.02
N VAL A 82 12.38 0.52 3.39
CA VAL A 82 10.98 0.13 3.58
C VAL A 82 10.98 -1.26 4.19
N TRP A 83 10.15 -1.46 5.21
CA TRP A 83 9.96 -2.73 5.90
C TRP A 83 8.54 -3.22 5.59
N PHE A 84 8.42 -4.46 5.14
CA PHE A 84 7.12 -5.03 4.83
C PHE A 84 6.46 -5.61 6.09
N LEU A 85 5.18 -5.31 6.30
CA LEU A 85 4.34 -6.08 7.23
C LEU A 85 3.39 -6.95 6.42
N ALA A 86 3.18 -8.17 6.89
CA ALA A 86 2.29 -9.11 6.25
C ALA A 86 0.84 -9.00 6.77
N GLY A 87 -0.13 -9.29 5.91
CA GLY A 87 -1.49 -9.65 6.33
C GLY A 87 -1.55 -11.11 6.80
N THR A 88 -2.72 -11.74 6.65
CA THR A 88 -2.93 -13.17 6.90
C THR A 88 -3.65 -13.82 5.72
N PHE A 89 -3.70 -15.16 5.67
CA PHE A 89 -4.53 -15.91 4.72
C PHE A 89 -5.96 -16.13 5.25
N GLY A 90 -6.58 -15.08 5.80
CA GLY A 90 -7.98 -15.14 6.25
C GLY A 90 -8.12 -15.55 7.72
N THR A 91 -7.11 -15.29 8.54
CA THR A 91 -7.12 -15.51 9.99
C THR A 91 -6.98 -14.19 10.76
N SER A 92 -7.18 -14.26 12.08
CA SER A 92 -7.01 -13.13 13.00
C SER A 92 -5.83 -13.42 13.92
N GLU A 93 -4.78 -12.60 13.86
CA GLU A 93 -3.51 -12.85 14.56
C GLU A 93 -3.02 -11.61 15.35
N THR A 94 -2.25 -11.86 16.41
CA THR A 94 -1.47 -10.82 17.10
C THR A 94 0.00 -11.17 17.02
N ARG A 95 0.80 -10.28 16.43
CA ARG A 95 2.23 -10.49 16.14
C ARG A 95 3.09 -9.51 16.92
N SER A 96 4.07 -10.01 17.66
CA SER A 96 5.11 -9.16 18.28
C SER A 96 6.32 -9.10 17.34
N CYS A 97 6.77 -7.90 16.99
CA CYS A 97 7.87 -7.73 16.05
C CYS A 97 8.81 -6.59 16.46
N THR A 98 10.13 -6.84 16.40
CA THR A 98 11.13 -5.79 16.62
C THR A 98 11.68 -5.30 15.29
N ILE A 99 11.62 -3.98 15.06
CA ILE A 99 12.11 -3.36 13.82
C ILE A 99 13.13 -2.25 14.12
N PRO A 100 14.11 -2.02 13.24
CA PRO A 100 14.99 -0.87 13.38
C PRO A 100 14.26 0.45 13.06
N ALA A 101 14.63 1.52 13.76
CA ALA A 101 14.16 2.86 13.51
C ALA A 101 14.54 3.34 12.11
N GLY A 102 13.77 4.30 11.56
CA GLY A 102 14.04 4.89 10.25
C GLY A 102 13.52 4.08 9.05
N LYS A 103 12.84 2.95 9.29
CA LYS A 103 12.13 2.21 8.24
C LYS A 103 10.71 2.75 8.07
N ALA A 104 10.34 3.08 6.83
CA ALA A 104 8.91 3.20 6.52
C ALA A 104 8.28 1.80 6.48
N LEU A 105 7.00 1.70 6.78
CA LEU A 105 6.28 0.43 6.78
C LEU A 105 5.35 0.40 5.59
N PHE A 106 5.47 -0.64 4.76
CA PHE A 106 4.57 -0.87 3.65
C PHE A 106 3.81 -2.18 3.84
N PHE A 107 2.48 -2.12 3.81
CA PHE A 107 1.65 -3.28 4.10
C PHE A 107 0.28 -3.19 3.43
N PRO A 108 -0.33 -4.33 3.08
CA PRO A 108 -1.70 -4.36 2.62
C PRO A 108 -2.64 -4.19 3.80
N ILE A 109 -3.75 -3.48 3.57
CA ILE A 109 -4.95 -3.64 4.40
C ILE A 109 -5.62 -4.96 4.03
N ILE A 110 -5.81 -5.16 2.72
CA ILE A 110 -6.26 -6.38 2.07
C ILE A 110 -5.92 -6.26 0.57
N ASN A 111 -5.54 -7.37 -0.05
CA ASN A 111 -5.07 -7.42 -1.43
C ASN A 111 -5.38 -8.78 -2.06
N GLY A 112 -5.06 -8.91 -3.34
CA GLY A 112 -4.96 -10.20 -4.02
C GLY A 112 -3.98 -10.10 -5.19
N GLU A 113 -3.37 -11.23 -5.55
CA GLU A 113 -2.61 -11.41 -6.77
C GLU A 113 -3.28 -12.40 -7.71
N SER A 114 -3.19 -12.11 -9.00
CA SER A 114 -3.61 -13.00 -10.07
C SER A 114 -2.38 -13.36 -10.87
N SER A 115 -1.99 -14.63 -10.84
CA SER A 115 -0.83 -15.15 -11.57
C SER A 115 -1.17 -16.27 -12.55
N LYS A 116 -0.32 -16.44 -13.56
CA LYS A 116 -0.46 -17.52 -14.55
C LYS A 116 -0.38 -18.90 -13.91
N ILE A 117 0.53 -19.10 -12.95
CA ILE A 117 0.76 -20.39 -12.31
C ILE A 117 -0.44 -20.86 -11.47
N GLN A 118 -1.22 -19.92 -10.92
CA GLN A 118 -2.49 -20.21 -10.25
C GLN A 118 -3.67 -20.42 -11.22
N GLY A 119 -3.46 -20.22 -12.53
CA GLY A 119 -4.48 -20.44 -13.56
C GLY A 119 -5.49 -19.29 -13.72
N TYR A 120 -5.19 -18.09 -13.21
CA TYR A 120 -6.08 -16.94 -13.31
C TYR A 120 -6.11 -16.30 -14.71
N GLY A 121 -5.19 -16.66 -15.60
CA GLY A 121 -5.19 -16.19 -16.99
C GLY A 121 -3.85 -16.33 -17.70
N ASP A 122 -3.87 -16.31 -19.03
CA ASP A 122 -2.66 -16.44 -19.86
C ASP A 122 -2.16 -15.11 -20.46
N THR A 123 -2.94 -14.04 -20.37
CA THR A 123 -2.61 -12.72 -20.91
C THR A 123 -2.57 -11.65 -19.82
N GLU A 124 -1.86 -10.55 -20.06
CA GLU A 124 -1.85 -9.41 -19.14
C GLU A 124 -3.26 -8.89 -18.86
N GLU A 125 -4.06 -8.76 -19.91
CA GLU A 125 -5.44 -8.24 -19.83
C GLU A 125 -6.30 -9.07 -18.88
N VAL A 126 -6.27 -10.41 -19.01
CA VAL A 126 -7.05 -11.30 -18.16
C VAL A 126 -6.57 -11.25 -16.70
N LEU A 127 -5.25 -11.22 -16.45
CA LEU A 127 -4.72 -11.10 -15.09
C LEU A 127 -5.10 -9.77 -14.43
N ARG A 128 -5.11 -8.67 -15.20
CA ARG A 128 -5.56 -7.36 -14.71
C ARG A 128 -7.04 -7.35 -14.39
N GLU A 129 -7.87 -7.94 -15.25
CA GLU A 129 -9.31 -8.04 -15.03
C GLU A 129 -9.62 -8.85 -13.77
N ASP A 130 -8.95 -9.99 -13.57
CA ASP A 130 -9.13 -10.84 -12.39
C ASP A 130 -8.68 -10.15 -11.09
N ALA A 131 -7.50 -9.50 -11.11
CA ALA A 131 -7.02 -8.74 -9.95
C ALA A 131 -7.98 -7.58 -9.62
N THR A 132 -8.48 -6.88 -10.64
CA THR A 132 -9.49 -5.82 -10.48
C THR A 132 -10.77 -6.37 -9.85
N ALA A 133 -11.28 -7.50 -10.36
CA ALA A 133 -12.50 -8.12 -9.84
C ALA A 133 -12.36 -8.57 -8.38
N THR A 134 -11.18 -9.09 -8.02
CA THR A 134 -10.84 -9.43 -6.63
C THR A 134 -10.88 -8.21 -5.73
N ALA A 135 -10.25 -7.11 -6.15
CA ALA A 135 -10.24 -5.88 -5.36
C ALA A 135 -11.59 -5.14 -5.35
N ASP A 136 -12.42 -5.28 -6.39
CA ASP A 136 -13.80 -4.76 -6.42
C ASP A 136 -14.72 -5.49 -5.43
N ALA A 137 -14.38 -6.73 -5.05
CA ALA A 137 -15.14 -7.51 -4.09
C ALA A 137 -14.85 -7.12 -2.62
N ILE A 138 -13.84 -6.28 -2.36
CA ILE A 138 -13.48 -5.83 -1.01
C ILE A 138 -14.61 -4.95 -0.45
N THR A 139 -15.12 -5.32 0.72
CA THR A 139 -16.26 -4.65 1.36
C THR A 139 -15.88 -3.86 2.60
N PHE A 140 -14.71 -4.12 3.19
CA PHE A 140 -14.26 -3.43 4.39
C PHE A 140 -12.74 -3.28 4.42
N VAL A 141 -12.28 -2.14 4.93
CA VAL A 141 -10.88 -1.81 5.17
C VAL A 141 -10.77 -0.91 6.40
N GLU A 142 -9.87 -1.24 7.31
CA GLU A 142 -9.58 -0.45 8.50
C GLU A 142 -8.10 -0.59 8.88
N VAL A 143 -7.51 0.54 9.28
CA VAL A 143 -6.20 0.56 9.92
C VAL A 143 -6.25 1.48 11.13
N ILE A 144 -5.67 1.03 12.24
CA ILE A 144 -5.52 1.80 13.47
C ILE A 144 -4.05 1.81 13.85
N VAL A 145 -3.45 2.99 13.96
CA VAL A 145 -2.05 3.17 14.40
C VAL A 145 -2.04 3.90 15.74
N ASP A 146 -1.47 3.28 16.77
CA ASP A 146 -1.41 3.82 18.13
C ASP A 146 -2.78 4.33 18.65
N GLY A 147 -3.82 3.52 18.41
CA GLY A 147 -5.20 3.84 18.79
C GLY A 147 -5.89 4.89 17.91
N LYS A 148 -5.24 5.41 16.86
CA LYS A 148 -5.81 6.37 15.92
C LYS A 148 -6.24 5.67 14.64
N LYS A 149 -7.55 5.61 14.42
CA LYS A 149 -8.12 5.11 13.18
C LYS A 149 -7.74 6.03 12.01
N LEU A 150 -7.20 5.44 10.96
CA LEU A 150 -6.92 6.12 9.70
C LEU A 150 -8.22 6.24 8.87
N GLN A 151 -8.34 7.30 8.09
CA GLN A 151 -9.37 7.48 7.08
C GLN A 151 -9.00 6.63 5.86
N THR A 152 -9.34 5.35 5.91
CA THR A 152 -9.06 4.36 4.86
C THR A 152 -10.33 3.91 4.16
N GLU A 153 -11.47 4.55 4.42
CA GLU A 153 -12.78 4.09 3.95
C GLU A 153 -12.76 3.85 2.43
N LEU A 154 -13.53 2.85 1.99
CA LEU A 154 -13.73 2.56 0.57
C LEU A 154 -14.34 3.78 -0.11
N GLN A 155 -13.49 4.65 -0.65
CA GLN A 155 -13.90 5.89 -1.28
C GLN A 155 -13.92 5.70 -2.79
N THR A 156 -15.02 6.14 -3.41
CA THR A 156 -15.19 6.23 -4.87
C THR A 156 -14.43 7.40 -5.48
N GLU A 157 -13.91 8.31 -4.64
CA GLU A 157 -13.18 9.48 -5.09
C GLU A 157 -11.71 9.14 -5.38
N PRO A 158 -11.17 9.60 -6.53
CA PRO A 158 -9.78 9.37 -6.88
C PRO A 158 -8.85 10.02 -5.83
N ASN A 159 -7.84 9.27 -5.39
CA ASN A 159 -6.72 9.66 -4.52
C ASN A 159 -6.86 9.51 -2.99
N LEU A 160 -7.96 8.96 -2.46
CA LEU A 160 -8.08 8.71 -1.00
C LEU A 160 -8.30 7.24 -0.62
N GLY A 161 -8.67 6.39 -1.58
CA GLY A 161 -8.97 5.00 -1.27
C GLY A 161 -7.76 4.12 -0.99
N TYR A 162 -6.51 4.57 -1.11
CA TYR A 162 -5.31 3.72 -0.93
C TYR A 162 -5.24 2.45 -1.81
N ARG A 163 -6.21 2.27 -2.71
CA ARG A 163 -6.25 1.17 -3.66
C ARG A 163 -5.29 1.43 -4.80
N VAL A 164 -4.46 0.44 -5.11
CA VAL A 164 -3.55 0.47 -6.25
C VAL A 164 -3.51 -0.88 -6.95
N GLN A 165 -3.50 -0.83 -8.28
CA GLN A 165 -3.14 -1.97 -9.10
C GLN A 165 -1.66 -1.86 -9.49
N SER A 166 -0.95 -2.99 -9.46
CA SER A 166 0.44 -3.06 -9.88
C SER A 166 0.62 -2.99 -11.39
N GLY A 167 1.87 -2.86 -11.84
CA GLY A 167 2.28 -3.30 -13.16
C GLY A 167 2.25 -4.83 -13.28
N LEU A 168 2.68 -5.35 -14.44
CA LEU A 168 3.05 -6.76 -14.52
C LEU A 168 4.38 -6.97 -13.81
N PHE A 169 4.43 -8.02 -12.99
CA PHE A 169 5.66 -8.40 -12.32
C PHE A 169 5.85 -9.92 -12.37
N THR A 170 7.08 -10.34 -12.07
CA THR A 170 7.43 -11.76 -11.95
C THR A 170 7.56 -12.12 -10.48
N ILE A 171 6.83 -13.12 -10.05
CA ILE A 171 6.98 -13.77 -8.74
C ILE A 171 7.89 -14.99 -8.88
N TRP A 172 8.52 -15.38 -7.78
CA TRP A 172 9.24 -16.64 -7.62
C TRP A 172 8.60 -17.42 -6.48
N LEU A 173 8.23 -18.67 -6.73
CA LEU A 173 7.73 -19.60 -5.72
C LEU A 173 8.80 -20.64 -5.40
N PRO A 174 9.24 -20.80 -4.15
CA PRO A 174 10.10 -21.94 -3.76
C PRO A 174 9.32 -23.26 -3.75
N PRO A 175 10.01 -24.41 -3.67
CA PRO A 175 9.38 -25.74 -3.56
C PRO A 175 8.31 -25.86 -2.47
N ASP A 176 8.58 -25.25 -1.32
CA ASP A 176 7.73 -25.18 -0.14
C ASP A 176 7.05 -23.81 -0.02
N ASN A 177 6.45 -23.32 -1.11
CA ASN A 177 5.75 -22.04 -1.13
C ASN A 177 4.42 -22.07 -0.37
N VAL A 178 4.00 -20.90 0.10
CA VAL A 178 2.75 -20.67 0.84
C VAL A 178 1.47 -20.84 0.01
N LEU A 179 1.57 -20.93 -1.31
CA LEU A 179 0.41 -21.20 -2.18
C LEU A 179 0.17 -22.71 -2.36
N GLU A 180 1.01 -23.56 -1.76
CA GLU A 180 0.96 -25.02 -1.87
C GLU A 180 1.01 -25.54 -3.32
N ILE A 181 1.55 -24.72 -4.23
CA ILE A 181 1.70 -25.10 -5.65
C ILE A 181 2.92 -26.02 -5.77
N PRO A 182 2.78 -27.24 -6.33
CA PRO A 182 3.90 -28.14 -6.51
C PRO A 182 4.96 -27.54 -7.43
N THR A 183 6.16 -27.29 -6.91
CA THR A 183 7.31 -26.81 -7.70
C THR A 183 8.55 -27.60 -7.27
N GLU A 184 9.15 -28.40 -8.14
CA GLU A 184 10.26 -29.27 -7.72
C GLU A 184 11.54 -28.49 -7.38
N GLU A 185 11.84 -27.45 -8.17
CA GLU A 185 13.03 -26.58 -8.00
C GLU A 185 12.66 -25.11 -7.79
N GLY A 186 11.38 -24.84 -7.53
CA GLY A 186 10.78 -23.51 -7.60
C GLY A 186 10.40 -23.09 -9.02
N VAL A 187 9.54 -22.07 -9.13
CA VAL A 187 9.03 -21.59 -10.43
C VAL A 187 8.84 -20.08 -10.45
N SER A 188 9.14 -19.45 -11.59
CA SER A 188 8.74 -18.07 -11.86
C SER A 188 7.41 -18.01 -12.59
N SER A 189 6.57 -17.06 -12.22
CA SER A 189 5.31 -16.78 -12.90
C SER A 189 5.08 -15.28 -13.05
N ILE A 190 4.37 -14.91 -14.10
CA ILE A 190 3.86 -13.55 -14.28
C ILE A 190 2.62 -13.37 -13.41
N ALA A 191 2.51 -12.21 -12.77
CA ALA A 191 1.40 -11.83 -11.90
C ALA A 191 1.03 -10.34 -12.07
N VAL A 192 -0.19 -10.02 -11.65
CA VAL A 192 -0.72 -8.67 -11.38
C VAL A 192 -1.34 -8.70 -9.99
N ALA A 193 -1.30 -7.59 -9.27
CA ALA A 193 -1.96 -7.45 -7.99
C ALA A 193 -2.82 -6.19 -7.94
N ASP A 194 -3.89 -6.23 -7.15
CA ASP A 194 -4.73 -5.09 -6.81
C ASP A 194 -5.12 -5.21 -5.33
N GLY A 195 -5.38 -4.09 -4.68
CA GLY A 195 -5.70 -4.06 -3.26
C GLY A 195 -5.46 -2.71 -2.63
N TYR A 196 -5.72 -2.64 -1.33
CA TYR A 196 -5.60 -1.45 -0.50
C TYR A 196 -4.30 -1.51 0.31
N TRP A 197 -3.49 -0.46 0.23
CA TRP A 197 -2.12 -0.48 0.76
C TRP A 197 -1.79 0.78 1.54
N ILE A 198 -0.92 0.67 2.54
CA ILE A 198 -0.45 1.81 3.33
C ILE A 198 1.07 1.89 3.29
N MET A 199 1.60 3.08 3.00
CA MET A 199 2.99 3.45 3.27
C MET A 199 3.03 4.38 4.49
N LEU A 200 3.32 3.81 5.65
CA LEU A 200 3.48 4.54 6.90
C LEU A 200 4.90 5.11 7.00
N ALA A 201 5.02 6.39 7.34
CA ALA A 201 6.30 7.03 7.63
C ALA A 201 6.99 6.32 8.81
N PRO A 202 8.33 6.41 8.92
CA PRO A 202 9.05 5.79 10.01
C PRO A 202 8.50 6.17 11.38
N LEU A 203 8.27 5.15 12.20
CA LEU A 203 7.85 5.30 13.59
C LEU A 203 9.03 5.74 14.46
N SER A 204 8.71 6.41 15.57
CA SER A 204 9.70 6.74 16.59
C SER A 204 10.24 5.48 17.26
N VAL A 205 11.40 5.57 17.92
CA VAL A 205 11.88 4.51 18.82
C VAL A 205 10.89 4.35 19.98
N GLY A 206 10.49 3.12 20.28
CA GLY A 206 9.53 2.79 21.32
C GLY A 206 8.53 1.71 20.89
N GLU A 207 7.51 1.51 21.72
CA GLU A 207 6.41 0.58 21.45
C GLU A 207 5.32 1.25 20.62
N HIS A 208 4.83 0.53 19.63
CA HIS A 208 3.77 0.96 18.72
C HIS A 208 2.79 -0.18 18.45
N THR A 209 1.56 0.18 18.12
CA THR A 209 0.54 -0.80 17.71
C THR A 209 0.00 -0.46 16.33
N ILE A 210 -0.09 -1.46 15.46
CA ILE A 210 -0.76 -1.32 14.15
C ILE A 210 -1.78 -2.45 14.03
N HIS A 211 -3.05 -2.08 14.00
CA HIS A 211 -4.14 -2.99 13.70
C HIS A 211 -4.55 -2.83 12.24
N ILE A 212 -4.68 -3.95 11.54
CA ILE A 212 -5.00 -4.04 10.11
C ILE A 212 -6.17 -4.99 9.96
N HIS A 213 -7.23 -4.56 9.29
CA HIS A 213 -8.41 -5.38 9.06
C HIS A 213 -8.99 -5.13 7.67
N GLY A 214 -9.25 -6.20 6.92
CA GLY A 214 -9.98 -6.13 5.67
C GLY A 214 -10.88 -7.35 5.43
N GLU A 215 -11.96 -7.12 4.69
CA GLU A 215 -12.99 -8.13 4.42
C GLU A 215 -13.40 -8.17 2.94
N VAL A 216 -13.70 -9.37 2.44
CA VAL A 216 -14.47 -9.61 1.21
C VAL A 216 -15.79 -10.27 1.61
N GLY A 217 -16.80 -9.44 1.86
CA GLY A 217 -18.07 -9.85 2.47
C GLY A 217 -17.84 -10.68 3.73
N SER A 218 -18.61 -11.76 3.90
CA SER A 218 -18.38 -12.75 4.96
C SER A 218 -17.53 -13.95 4.50
N PHE A 219 -16.90 -13.87 3.32
CA PHE A 219 -16.17 -14.99 2.71
C PHE A 219 -14.71 -15.04 3.13
N PHE A 220 -14.09 -13.87 3.29
CA PHE A 220 -12.69 -13.74 3.68
C PHE A 220 -12.53 -12.56 4.63
N VAL A 221 -11.83 -12.79 5.74
CA VAL A 221 -11.52 -11.77 6.74
C VAL A 221 -10.05 -11.94 7.12
N THR A 222 -9.23 -10.93 6.83
CA THR A 222 -7.85 -10.86 7.31
C THR A 222 -7.78 -9.80 8.41
N GLU A 223 -7.27 -10.19 9.57
CA GLU A 223 -7.12 -9.28 10.70
C GLU A 223 -5.77 -9.55 11.37
N VAL A 224 -4.97 -8.51 11.57
CA VAL A 224 -3.69 -8.65 12.25
C VAL A 224 -3.39 -7.42 13.10
N THR A 225 -3.00 -7.65 14.34
CA THR A 225 -2.46 -6.62 15.22
C THR A 225 -0.97 -6.84 15.39
N TYR A 226 -0.17 -5.87 14.96
CA TYR A 226 1.25 -5.82 15.23
C TYR A 226 1.52 -5.03 16.51
N GLU A 227 2.19 -5.67 17.46
CA GLU A 227 2.86 -5.06 18.59
C GLU A 227 4.33 -4.84 18.21
N LEU A 228 4.65 -3.61 17.80
CA LEU A 228 5.96 -3.27 17.26
C LEU A 228 6.85 -2.63 18.33
N THR A 229 8.04 -3.20 18.50
CA THR A 229 9.13 -2.56 19.24
C THR A 229 10.12 -1.94 18.25
N VAL A 230 10.16 -0.62 18.16
CA VAL A 230 11.10 0.11 17.29
C VAL A 230 12.36 0.43 18.07
N VAL A 231 13.51 -0.09 17.61
CA VAL A 231 14.81 0.08 18.28
C VAL A 231 15.76 0.97 17.48
N PRO A 232 16.75 1.66 18.11
CA PRO A 232 17.73 2.44 17.37
C PRO A 232 18.48 1.63 16.30
N GLU A 233 18.79 2.25 15.17
CA GLU A 233 19.51 1.62 14.07
C GLU A 233 20.83 0.98 14.56
N GLY A 234 21.07 -0.28 14.20
CA GLY A 234 22.24 -1.07 14.66
C GLY A 234 22.05 -1.85 15.97
N SER A 235 20.86 -1.82 16.57
CA SER A 235 20.55 -2.56 17.81
C SER A 235 19.89 -3.93 17.59
N THR A 236 19.46 -4.22 16.36
CA THR A 236 18.95 -5.53 15.94
C THR A 236 20.12 -6.46 15.66
N LYS A 237 20.20 -7.58 16.38
CA LYS A 237 21.23 -8.62 16.19
C LYS A 237 20.96 -9.47 14.95
#